data_AF-A0A4P6XD01-F1
#
_entry.id   AF-A0A4P6XD01-F1
#
_cell.length_a   1.000
_cell.length_b   1.000
_cell.length_c   1.000
_cell.angle_alpha   90.00
_cell.angle_beta   90.00
_cell.angle_gamma   90.00
#
_symmetry.space_group_name_H-M   'P 1'
#
loop_
_entity.id
_entity.type
_entity.pdbx_description
1 polymer ?
#
loop_
_entity_poly.entity_id
_entity_poly.type
_entity_poly.pdbx_seq_one_letter_code
_entity_poly.pdbx_strand_id
1 'polypeptide(L)' 'MYSPTHARPDFEPASYFSTPTSATIGYGDVVLVRSWAIVGASEGANGVILRGWSTAFFVAAVGRIRFVEGEIETLR' A
#
# COMPACT_ATOMS: atom_id res chain seq x y z
N MET A 1 7.90 -13.14 -39.77
CA MET A 1 7.14 -13.61 -38.59
C MET A 1 7.12 -12.49 -37.56
N TYR A 2 6.26 -11.49 -37.76
CA TYR A 2 6.03 -10.37 -36.86
C TYR A 2 4.61 -10.53 -36.33
N SER A 3 4.46 -10.88 -35.05
CA SER A 3 3.14 -10.91 -34.41
C SER A 3 2.67 -9.46 -34.20
N PRO A 4 1.49 -9.06 -34.68
CA PRO A 4 1.01 -7.68 -34.59
C PRO A 4 0.32 -7.40 -33.24
N THR A 5 0.87 -7.85 -32.11
CA THR A 5 0.20 -7.77 -30.79
C THR A 5 0.76 -6.68 -29.86
N HIS A 6 1.57 -5.74 -30.35
CA HIS A 6 2.20 -4.68 -29.55
C HIS A 6 1.31 -3.43 -29.31
N ALA A 7 0.08 -3.60 -28.81
CA ALA A 7 -0.79 -2.44 -28.55
C ALA A 7 -1.70 -2.59 -27.33
N ARG A 8 -1.18 -3.16 -26.25
CA ARG A 8 -1.69 -2.85 -24.92
C ARG A 8 -0.52 -2.38 -24.07
N PRO A 9 -0.65 -1.28 -23.28
CA PRO A 9 0.37 -0.98 -22.28
C PRO A 9 0.54 -2.27 -21.48
N ASP A 10 1.76 -2.80 -21.45
CA ASP A 10 2.02 -4.12 -20.94
C ASP A 10 1.54 -4.16 -19.48
N PHE A 11 0.40 -4.83 -19.25
CA PHE A 11 -0.29 -4.83 -17.95
C PHE A 11 0.63 -5.38 -16.85
N GLU A 12 1.48 -6.33 -17.23
CA GLU A 12 2.42 -7.03 -16.37
C GLU A 12 3.45 -6.06 -15.73
N PRO A 13 4.24 -5.27 -16.47
CA PRO A 13 5.17 -4.32 -15.86
C PRO A 13 4.48 -3.15 -15.13
N ALA A 14 3.28 -2.74 -15.54
CA ALA A 14 2.52 -1.71 -14.81
C ALA A 14 2.04 -2.24 -13.43
N SER A 15 1.50 -3.45 -13.39
CA SER A 15 1.11 -4.11 -12.14
C SER A 15 2.31 -4.46 -11.27
N TYR A 16 3.43 -4.86 -11.91
CA TYR A 16 4.70 -5.12 -11.23
C TYR A 16 5.31 -3.86 -10.64
N PHE A 17 5.21 -2.69 -11.29
CA PHE A 17 5.65 -1.42 -10.71
C PHE A 17 4.78 -0.99 -9.53
N SER A 18 3.46 -1.09 -9.68
CA SER A 18 2.48 -0.61 -8.70
C SER A 18 2.57 -1.37 -7.37
N THR A 19 2.66 -2.70 -7.41
CA THR A 19 2.66 -3.55 -6.21
C THR A 19 3.77 -3.20 -5.19
N PRO A 20 5.07 -3.21 -5.55
CA PRO A 20 6.17 -2.89 -4.64
C PRO A 20 6.23 -1.39 -4.31
N THR A 21 5.81 -0.50 -5.21
CA THR A 21 5.75 0.95 -4.95
C THR A 21 4.67 1.27 -3.92
N SER A 22 3.45 0.76 -4.12
CA SER A 22 2.36 0.82 -3.15
C SER A 22 2.71 0.09 -1.85
N ALA A 23 3.53 -0.96 -1.88
CA ALA A 23 4.04 -1.66 -0.70
C ALA A 23 5.27 -0.98 -0.05
N THR A 24 5.74 0.16 -0.58
CA THR A 24 6.92 0.91 -0.12
C THR A 24 8.22 0.10 -0.11
N ILE A 25 8.29 -0.97 -0.92
CA ILE A 25 9.50 -1.76 -1.15
C ILE A 25 10.43 -1.02 -2.12
N GLY A 26 9.87 -0.52 -3.24
CA GLY A 26 10.59 0.32 -4.20
C GLY A 26 11.83 -0.33 -4.81
N TYR A 27 11.71 -1.54 -5.38
CA TYR A 27 12.83 -2.27 -6.01
C TYR A 27 13.65 -1.45 -7.02
N GLY A 28 13.00 -0.53 -7.75
CA GLY A 28 13.68 0.41 -8.66
C GLY A 28 14.16 -0.19 -9.98
N ASP A 29 13.78 -1.43 -10.27
CA ASP A 29 14.04 -2.16 -11.51
C ASP A 29 13.10 -1.74 -12.64
N VAL A 30 11.84 -1.41 -12.31
CA VAL A 30 10.91 -0.72 -13.20
C VAL A 30 10.72 0.71 -12.68
N VAL A 31 10.94 1.71 -13.53
CA VAL A 31 10.75 3.13 -13.19
C VAL A 31 9.86 3.83 -14.20
N LEU A 32 8.98 4.69 -13.70
CA LEU A 32 8.13 5.54 -14.52
C LEU A 32 8.98 6.59 -15.25
N VAL A 33 8.61 6.91 -16.50
CA VAL A 33 9.21 8.03 -17.22
C VAL A 33 8.94 9.35 -16.48
N ARG A 34 9.81 10.35 -16.66
CA ARG A 34 9.85 11.58 -15.83
C ARG A 34 8.52 12.32 -15.69
N SER A 35 7.63 12.27 -16.69
CA SER A 35 6.30 12.87 -16.63
C SER A 35 5.36 12.21 -15.61
N TRP A 36 5.60 10.94 -15.26
CA TRP A 36 4.77 10.16 -14.33
C TRP A 36 5.41 9.93 -12.97
N ALA A 37 6.63 10.43 -12.74
CA ALA A 37 7.36 10.24 -11.48
C ALA A 37 6.58 10.73 -10.24
N ILE A 38 5.83 11.84 -10.38
CA ILE A 38 4.98 12.39 -9.30
C ILE A 38 3.84 11.42 -8.94
N VAL A 39 3.30 10.70 -9.92
CA VAL A 39 2.23 9.70 -9.70
C VAL A 39 2.78 8.51 -8.92
N GLY A 40 3.95 8.00 -9.31
CA GLY A 40 4.61 6.93 -8.55
C GLY A 40 4.98 7.33 -7.12
N ALA A 41 5.45 8.56 -6.92
CA ALA A 41 5.71 9.09 -5.57
C ALA A 41 4.43 9.19 -4.74
N SER A 42 3.32 9.65 -5.34
CA SER A 42 2.02 9.75 -4.69
C SER A 42 1.44 8.38 -4.33
N GLU A 43 1.63 7.38 -5.20
CA GLU A 43 1.24 5.99 -4.95
C GLU A 43 1.97 5.40 -3.74
N GLY A 44 3.29 5.60 -3.66
CA GLY A 44 4.07 5.20 -2.49
C GLY A 44 3.61 5.88 -1.21
N ALA A 45 3.34 7.20 -1.25
CA ALA A 45 2.84 7.95 -0.11
C ALA A 45 1.47 7.45 0.37
N ASN A 46 0.56 7.17 -0.56
CA ASN A 46 -0.75 6.57 -0.26
C ASN A 46 -0.58 5.20 0.40
N GLY A 47 0.36 4.38 -0.08
CA GLY A 47 0.73 3.11 0.53
C GLY A 47 1.16 3.24 2.00
N VAL A 48 2.02 4.22 2.31
CA VAL A 48 2.45 4.52 3.69
C VAL A 48 1.24 4.91 4.56
N ILE A 49 0.41 5.83 4.08
CA ILE A 49 -0.73 6.35 4.85
C ILE A 49 -1.73 5.23 5.17
N LEU A 50 -2.07 4.39 4.19
CA LEU A 50 -3.01 3.29 4.38
C LEU A 50 -2.50 2.27 5.40
N ARG A 51 -1.22 1.90 5.33
CA ARG A 51 -0.60 1.00 6.32
C ARG A 51 -0.54 1.64 7.69
N GLY A 52 -0.06 2.88 7.79
CA GLY A 52 0.04 3.60 9.07
C GLY A 52 -1.31 3.76 9.75
N TRP A 53 -2.36 4.10 8.99
CA TRP A 53 -3.70 4.24 9.52
C TRP A 53 -4.29 2.90 9.98
N SER A 54 -4.03 1.81 9.25
CA SER A 54 -4.44 0.46 9.63
C SER A 54 -3.81 0.02 10.96
N THR A 55 -2.52 0.29 11.15
CA THR A 55 -1.82 0.01 12.42
C THR A 55 -2.38 0.85 13.56
N ALA A 56 -2.60 2.16 13.35
CA ALA A 56 -3.17 3.04 14.37
C ALA A 56 -4.59 2.60 14.78
N PHE A 57 -5.42 2.23 13.80
CA PHE A 57 -6.75 1.70 14.03
C PHE A 57 -6.70 0.40 14.83
N PHE A 58 -5.81 -0.53 14.48
CA PHE A 58 -5.67 -1.81 15.19
C PHE A 58 -5.25 -1.60 16.66
N VAL A 59 -4.26 -0.74 16.89
CA VAL A 59 -3.80 -0.39 18.25
C VAL A 59 -4.94 0.24 19.06
N ALA A 60 -5.70 1.17 18.46
CA ALA A 60 -6.83 1.79 19.14
C ALA A 60 -7.96 0.79 19.44
N ALA A 61 -8.26 -0.13 18.52
CA ALA A 61 -9.26 -1.16 18.72
C ALA A 61 -8.89 -2.12 19.86
N VAL A 62 -7.62 -2.58 19.89
CA VAL A 62 -7.11 -3.43 20.98
C VAL A 62 -7.14 -2.67 22.31
N GLY A 63 -6.72 -1.41 22.33
CA GLY A 63 -6.78 -0.56 23.53
C GLY A 63 -8.20 -0.45 24.09
N ARG A 64 -9.21 -0.30 23.22
CA ARG A 64 -10.62 -0.23 23.63
C ARG A 64 -11.13 -1.55 24.23
N ILE A 65 -10.73 -2.69 23.68
CA ILE A 65 -11.10 -4.01 24.22
C ILE A 65 -10.51 -4.20 25.62
N ARG A 66 -9.24 -3.83 25.82
CA ARG A 66 -8.57 -3.93 27.12
C ARG A 66 -9.15 -2.99 28.17
N PHE A 67 -9.55 -1.78 27.77
CA PHE A 67 -10.25 -0.86 28.65
C PHE A 67 -11.58 -1.47 29.15
N VAL A 68 -12.37 -2.08 28.26
CA VAL A 68 -13.63 -2.74 28.64
C VAL A 68 -13.39 -3.95 29.56
N GLU A 69 -12.35 -4.74 29.30
CA GLU A 69 -11.98 -5.89 30.15
C GLU A 69 -11.62 -5.45 31.57
N GLY A 70 -10.87 -4.36 31.73
CA GLY A 70 -10.51 -3.80 33.03
C GLY A 70 -11.72 -3.36 33.87
N GLU A 71 -12.71 -2.71 33.25
CA GLU A 71 -13.94 -2.29 33.94
C GLU A 71 -14.77 -3.49 34.43
N ILE A 72 -14.78 -4.60 33.67
CA ILE A 72 -15.51 -5.82 34.04
C ILE A 72 -14.83 -6.51 35.23
N GLU A 73 -13.49 -6.54 35.30
CA GLU A 73 -12.76 -7.11 36.43
C GLU A 73 -12.95 -6.30 37.72
N THR A 74 -13.06 -4.97 37.65
CA THR A 74 -13.34 -4.14 38.84
C THR A 74 -14.74 -4.32 39.42
N LEU A 75 -15.68 -4.90 38.67
CA LEU A 75 -17.07 -5.11 39.09
C LEU A 75 -17.34 -6.54 39.60
N ARG A 76 -16.34 -7.42 39.62
CA ARG A 76 -16.41 -8.78 40.17
C ARG A 76 -15.74 -8.83 41.55
#